data_AF-A0A150FAS8-F1
#
_entry.id   AF-A0A150FAS8-F1
#
_cell.length_a   1.000
_cell.length_b   1.000
_cell.length_c   1.000
_cell.angle_alpha   90.00
_cell.angle_beta   90.00
_cell.angle_gamma   90.00
#
_symmetry.space_group_name_H-M   'P 1'
#
loop_
_entity.id
_entity.type
_entity.pdbx_description
1 polymer ?
#
loop_
_entity_poly.entity_id
_entity_poly.type
_entity_poly.pdbx_seq_one_letter_code
_entity_poly.pdbx_strand_id
1 'polypeptide(L)' 'MIEFKLKQLAEEKGISGIRELSRILEHDYKSVRLMWLGEIKRVPTDLIEKVCSYFDVTINELMEFKKDENN' A
#
# COMPACT_ATOMS: atom_id res chain seq x y z
N MET A 1 -9.39 12.68 -1.95
CA MET A 1 -8.35 12.09 -1.09
C MET A 1 -7.85 10.80 -1.73
N ILE A 2 -6.54 10.54 -1.70
CA ILE A 2 -6.00 9.24 -2.14
C ILE A 2 -6.06 8.28 -0.96
N GLU A 3 -6.62 7.10 -1.16
CA GLU A 3 -6.60 6.00 -0.20
C GLU A 3 -5.81 4.80 -0.74
N PHE A 4 -5.12 4.09 0.16
CA PHE A 4 -4.35 2.89 -0.15
C PHE A 4 -5.01 1.66 0.50
N LYS A 5 -5.12 0.57 -0.26
CA LYS A 5 -5.71 -0.70 0.19
C LYS A 5 -4.65 -1.70 0.67
N LEU A 6 -3.43 -1.25 0.96
CA LEU A 6 -2.30 -2.12 1.33
C LEU A 6 -2.62 -3.02 2.53
N LYS A 7 -3.28 -2.48 3.56
CA LYS A 7 -3.67 -3.25 4.75
C LYS A 7 -4.63 -4.39 4.39
N GLN A 8 -5.62 -4.12 3.55
CA GLN A 8 -6.59 -5.11 3.10
C GLN A 8 -5.91 -6.22 2.28
N LEU A 9 -5.06 -5.84 1.33
CA LEU A 9 -4.29 -6.79 0.51
C LEU A 9 -3.40 -7.69 1.37
N ALA A 10 -2.76 -7.12 2.40
CA ALA A 10 -1.94 -7.88 3.35
C ALA A 10 -2.78 -8.88 4.16
N GLU A 11 -3.95 -8.47 4.66
CA GLU A 11 -4.87 -9.34 5.39
C GLU A 11 -5.37 -10.51 4.51
N GLU A 12 -5.71 -10.24 3.25
CA GLU A 12 -6.15 -11.27 2.28
C GLU A 12 -5.05 -12.31 1.97
N LYS A 13 -3.78 -11.90 1.98
CA LYS A 13 -2.61 -12.79 1.85
C LYS A 13 -2.19 -13.47 3.17
N GLY A 14 -2.81 -13.13 4.30
CA GLY A 14 -2.44 -13.65 5.61
C GLY A 14 -1.17 -13.02 6.22
N ILE A 15 -0.76 -11.85 5.75
CA ILE A 15 0.41 -11.12 6.26
C ILE A 15 0.00 -10.32 7.49
N SER A 16 0.58 -10.68 8.63
CA SER A 16 0.13 -10.20 9.93
C SER A 16 0.79 -8.90 10.39
N GLY A 17 1.84 -8.43 9.71
CA GLY A 17 2.57 -7.26 10.15
C GLY A 17 3.40 -6.51 9.11
N ILE A 18 3.52 -5.20 9.33
CA ILE A 18 4.28 -4.26 8.48
C ILE A 18 5.76 -4.65 8.37
N ARG A 19 6.35 -5.23 9.43
CA ARG A 19 7.77 -5.67 9.42
C ARG A 19 7.99 -6.84 8.47
N GLU A 20 7.05 -7.77 8.43
CA GLU A 20 7.09 -8.91 7.52
C GLU A 20 6.96 -8.41 6.08
N LEU A 21 5.96 -7.56 5.82
CA LEU A 21 5.75 -6.98 4.51
C LEU A 21 6.96 -6.17 4.01
N SER A 22 7.59 -5.37 4.88
CA SER A 22 8.80 -4.61 4.55
C SER A 22 9.97 -5.51 4.13
N ARG A 23 10.12 -6.70 4.75
CA ARG A 23 11.14 -7.67 4.35
C ARG A 23 10.81 -8.31 3.01
N ILE A 24 9.54 -8.71 2.81
CA ILE A 24 9.06 -9.32 1.57
C ILE A 24 9.22 -8.38 0.38
N LEU A 25 8.86 -7.10 0.55
CA LEU A 25 8.99 -6.08 -0.49
C LEU A 25 10.43 -5.57 -0.65
N GLU A 26 11.36 -5.99 0.21
CA GLU A 26 12.72 -5.46 0.26
C GLU A 26 12.74 -3.93 0.26
N HIS A 27 11.85 -3.30 1.04
CA HIS A 27 11.67 -1.86 1.09
C HIS A 27 11.71 -1.37 2.53
N ASP A 28 12.13 -0.13 2.74
CA ASP A 28 12.26 0.43 4.08
C ASP A 28 10.92 0.41 4.85
N TYR A 29 11.02 0.02 6.13
CA TYR A 29 9.86 -0.11 7.02
C TYR A 29 9.04 1.17 7.13
N LYS A 30 9.68 2.34 7.06
CA LYS A 30 9.00 3.62 7.25
C LYS A 30 8.05 3.91 6.09
N SER A 31 8.48 3.70 4.85
CA SER A 31 7.62 3.90 3.67
C SER A 31 6.47 2.90 3.62
N VAL A 32 6.74 1.62 3.91
CA VAL A 32 5.68 0.59 3.99
C VAL A 32 4.67 0.93 5.08
N ARG A 33 5.14 1.39 6.26
CA ARG A 33 4.26 1.82 7.35
C ARG A 33 3.39 3.02 6.95
N LEU A 34 3.96 4.02 6.29
CA LEU A 34 3.21 5.21 5.87
C LEU A 34 2.14 4.86 4.83
N MET A 35 2.45 3.96 3.88
CA MET A 35 1.46 3.46 2.92
C MET A 35 0.37 2.63 3.61
N TRP A 36 0.75 1.76 4.55
CA TRP A 36 -0.18 0.94 5.33
C TRP A 36 -1.18 1.79 6.13
N LEU A 37 -0.72 2.92 6.68
CA LEU A 37 -1.56 3.86 7.43
C LEU A 37 -2.30 4.87 6.54
N GLY A 38 -2.02 4.92 5.24
CA GLY A 38 -2.57 5.95 4.35
C GLY A 38 -1.98 7.35 4.56
N GLU A 39 -0.88 7.47 5.30
CA GLU A 39 -0.23 8.75 5.67
C GLU A 39 0.88 9.16 4.69
N ILE A 40 1.13 8.38 3.64
CA ILE A 40 2.22 8.61 2.69
C ILE A 40 1.92 9.80 1.77
N LYS A 41 2.74 10.86 1.87
CA LYS A 41 2.60 12.09 1.05
C LYS A 41 3.35 12.01 -0.29
N ARG A 42 4.45 11.25 -0.32
CA ARG A 42 5.27 11.00 -1.49
C ARG A 42 5.52 9.51 -1.54
N VAL A 43 4.90 8.85 -2.51
CA VAL A 43 5.06 7.42 -2.71
C VAL A 43 6.21 7.21 -3.70
N PRO A 44 7.25 6.45 -3.31
CA PRO A 44 8.26 5.98 -4.25
C PRO A 44 7.63 5.05 -5.29
N THR A 45 7.95 5.25 -6.58
CA THR A 45 7.40 4.41 -7.66
C THR A 45 7.82 2.95 -7.51
N ASP A 46 9.03 2.69 -7.03
CA ASP A 46 9.52 1.34 -6.77
C ASP A 46 8.72 0.61 -5.68
N LEU A 47 8.22 1.34 -4.65
CA LEU A 47 7.32 0.76 -3.66
C LEU A 47 5.98 0.32 -4.31
N ILE A 48 5.43 1.13 -5.22
CA ILE A 48 4.20 0.78 -5.95
C ILE A 48 4.44 -0.47 -6.78
N GLU A 49 5.51 -0.50 -7.57
CA GLU A 49 5.86 -1.63 -8.42
C GLU A 49 6.02 -2.91 -7.62
N LYS A 50 6.72 -2.86 -6.49
CA LYS A 50 6.93 -4.00 -5.58
C LYS A 50 5.62 -4.50 -4.98
N VAL A 51 4.76 -3.60 -4.51
CA VAL A 51 3.45 -3.95 -3.96
C VAL A 51 2.57 -4.58 -5.03
N CYS A 52 2.40 -3.91 -6.18
CA CYS A 52 1.60 -4.42 -7.29
C CYS A 52 2.09 -5.80 -7.75
N SER A 53 3.40 -5.98 -7.89
CA SER A 53 4.00 -7.26 -8.30
C SER A 53 3.80 -8.37 -7.27
N TYR A 54 3.95 -8.05 -5.98
CA TYR A 54 3.84 -9.06 -4.91
C TYR A 54 2.40 -9.53 -4.67
N PHE A 55 1.45 -8.59 -4.73
CA PHE A 55 0.03 -8.88 -4.54
C PHE A 55 -0.67 -9.32 -5.83
N ASP A 56 0.01 -9.24 -6.98
CA ASP A 56 -0.55 -9.53 -8.31
C ASP A 56 -1.78 -8.65 -8.61
N VAL A 57 -1.63 -7.35 -8.38
CA VAL A 57 -2.69 -6.34 -8.54
C VAL A 57 -2.22 -5.17 -9.38
N THR A 58 -3.17 -4.48 -10.01
CA THR A 58 -2.94 -3.22 -10.70
C THR A 58 -2.89 -2.04 -9.73
N ILE A 59 -2.36 -0.90 -10.21
CA ILE A 59 -2.33 0.33 -9.42
C ILE A 59 -3.73 0.80 -8.98
N ASN A 60 -4.75 0.57 -9.80
CA ASN A 60 -6.14 0.95 -9.48
C ASN A 60 -6.78 0.07 -8.40
N GLU A 61 -6.27 -1.16 -8.23
CA GLU A 61 -6.68 -2.06 -7.15
C GLU A 61 -5.92 -1.73 -5.85
N LEU A 62 -4.69 -1.21 -5.95
CA LEU A 62 -3.91 -0.77 -4.80
C LEU A 62 -4.40 0.56 -4.22
N MET A 63 -4.75 1.54 -5.06
CA MET A 63 -5.09 2.89 -4.62
C MET A 63 -6.26 3.48 -5.40
N GLU A 64 -7.06 4.29 -4.71
CA GLU A 64 -8.20 4.97 -5.31
C GLU A 64 -8.23 6.45 -4.93
N PHE A 65 -8.73 7.28 -5.84
CA PHE A 65 -9.03 8.67 -5.55
C PHE A 65 -10.50 8.79 -5.14
N LYS A 66 -10.75 9.01 -3.85
CA LYS A 66 -12.08 9.38 -3.37
C LYS A 66 -12.32 10.87 -3.58
N LYS A 67 -13.34 11.21 -4.34
CA LYS A 67 -13.84 12.58 -4.37
C LYS A 67 -14.65 12.79 -3.09
N ASP A 68 -14.39 13.88 -2.36
CA ASP A 68 -15.27 14.25 -1.25
C ASP A 68 -16.64 14.58 -1.85
N GLU A 69 -17.60 13.67 -1.72
CA GLU A 69 -19.00 13.94 -1.98
C GLU A 69 -19.62 14.55 -0.71
N ASN A 70 -19.15 15.74 -0.33
CA ASN A 70 -19.95 16.62 0.51
C ASN A 70 -20.81 17.46 -0.45
N ASN A 71 -22.04 17.00 -0.66
CA ASN A 71 -23.14 17.78 -1.22
C ASN A 71 -24.03 18.24 -0.06
#